data_AF-A0A952ABS6-F1
#
_entry.id   AF-A0A952ABS6-F1
#
_cell.length_a   1.000
_cell.length_b   1.000
_cell.length_c   1.000
_cell.angle_alpha   90.00
_cell.angle_beta   90.00
_cell.angle_gamma   90.00
#
_symmetry.space_group_name_H-M   'P 1'
#
loop_
_entity.id
_entity.type
_entity.pdbx_description
1 polymer ?
#
loop_
_entity_poly.entity_id
_entity_poly.type
_entity_poly.pdbx_seq_one_letter_code
_entity_poly.pdbx_strand_id
1 'polypeptide(L)'
;MAVGRQPALRSLLHFYLHLIGFTASTLLLTWGLFALFFVALGGFSLDGLMHQLNNLTARYVAASPDRIASFKNIFIAAHLLIAAGLIVLRREKIVPAALPEGKADHG
;
A
#
# COMPACT_ATOMS: atom_id res chain seq x y z
N MET A 1 31.63 -27.35 0.33
CA MET A 1 30.85 -26.61 1.35
C MET A 1 29.78 -25.69 0.72
N ALA A 2 28.79 -26.22 0.00
CA ALA A 2 27.77 -25.41 -0.71
C ALA A 2 26.31 -25.64 -0.24
N VAL A 3 26.09 -26.62 0.65
CA VAL A 3 24.75 -27.11 1.03
C VAL A 3 23.96 -26.13 1.93
N GLY A 4 24.61 -25.20 2.62
CA GLY A 4 23.93 -24.24 3.52
C GLY A 4 23.44 -22.93 2.89
N ARG A 5 23.93 -22.54 1.70
CA ARG A 5 23.65 -21.21 1.12
C ARG A 5 22.33 -21.14 0.36
N GLN A 6 21.92 -22.24 -0.27
CA GLN A 6 20.69 -22.34 -1.05
C GLN A 6 19.40 -22.23 -0.19
N PRO A 7 19.26 -22.90 0.98
CA PRO A 7 18.06 -22.74 1.81
C PRO A 7 17.93 -21.32 2.39
N ALA A 8 19.06 -20.69 2.73
CA ALA A 8 19.09 -19.31 3.21
C ALA A 8 18.66 -18.32 2.11
N LEU A 9 19.19 -18.46 0.89
CA LEU A 9 18.80 -17.61 -0.25
C LEU A 9 17.32 -17.77 -0.61
N ARG A 10 16.80 -18.99 -0.59
CA ARG A 10 15.38 -19.28 -0.86
C ARG A 10 14.48 -18.61 0.18
N SER A 11 14.83 -18.71 1.46
CA SER A 11 14.10 -18.09 2.56
C SER A 11 14.13 -16.57 2.47
N LEU A 12 15.29 -16.00 2.15
CA LEU A 12 15.46 -14.56 1.96
C LEU A 12 14.63 -14.02 0.77
N LEU A 13 14.66 -14.71 -0.37
CA LEU A 13 13.87 -14.35 -1.54
C LEU A 13 12.38 -14.42 -1.24
N HIS A 14 11.93 -15.49 -0.59
CA HIS A 14 10.54 -15.65 -0.15
C HIS A 14 10.11 -14.51 0.78
N PHE A 15 10.97 -14.16 1.74
CA PHE A 15 10.72 -13.04 2.64
C PHE A 15 10.54 -11.71 1.89
N TYR A 16 11.45 -11.38 0.98
CA TYR A 16 11.35 -10.12 0.21
C TYR A 16 10.15 -10.10 -0.73
N LEU A 17 9.84 -11.21 -1.42
CA LEU A 17 8.64 -11.30 -2.26
C LEU A 17 7.37 -11.07 -1.44
N HIS A 18 7.28 -11.69 -0.25
CA HIS A 18 6.16 -11.50 0.67
C HIS A 18 6.07 -10.06 1.18
N LEU A 19 7.21 -9.47 1.58
CA LEU A 19 7.26 -8.09 2.07
C LEU A 19 6.87 -7.08 0.97
N ILE A 20 7.32 -7.29 -0.27
CA ILE A 20 6.94 -6.47 -1.43
C ILE A 20 5.44 -6.63 -1.70
N GLY A 21 4.91 -7.86 -1.70
CA GLY A 21 3.48 -8.12 -1.87
C GLY A 21 2.63 -7.45 -0.79
N PHE A 22 3.06 -7.54 0.47
CA PHE A 22 2.42 -6.88 1.61
C PHE A 22 2.44 -5.35 1.44
N THR A 23 3.59 -4.78 1.09
CA THR A 23 3.76 -3.32 0.91
C THR A 23 2.95 -2.80 -0.27
N ALA A 24 3.04 -3.45 -1.43
CA ALA A 24 2.32 -3.07 -2.64
C ALA A 24 0.80 -3.16 -2.45
N SER A 25 0.32 -4.24 -1.83
CA SER A 25 -1.12 -4.35 -1.51
C SER A 25 -1.57 -3.33 -0.47
N THR A 26 -0.73 -2.97 0.51
CA THR A 26 -1.05 -1.89 1.46
C THR A 26 -1.15 -0.55 0.75
N LEU A 27 -0.22 -0.22 -0.14
CA LEU A 27 -0.25 0.99 -0.94
C LEU A 27 -1.48 1.03 -1.88
N LEU A 28 -1.84 -0.11 -2.47
CA LEU A 28 -3.04 -0.18 -3.31
C LEU A 28 -4.31 0.06 -2.48
N LEU A 29 -4.37 -0.48 -1.26
CA LEU A 29 -5.48 -0.25 -0.34
C LEU A 29 -5.57 1.22 0.12
N THR A 30 -4.44 1.91 0.35
CA THR A 30 -4.50 3.36 0.67
C THR A 30 -5.12 4.16 -0.47
N TRP A 31 -4.72 3.88 -1.72
CA TRP A 31 -5.32 4.51 -2.90
C TRP A 31 -6.80 4.14 -3.06
N GLY A 32 -7.14 2.87 -2.85
CA GLY A 32 -8.53 2.41 -2.88
C GLY A 32 -9.40 3.12 -1.84
N LEU A 33 -8.89 3.32 -0.62
CA LEU A 33 -9.61 4.07 0.41
C LEU A 33 -9.80 5.55 0.06
N PHE A 34 -8.82 6.20 -0.58
CA PHE A 34 -9.04 7.56 -1.10
C PHE A 34 -10.09 7.58 -2.20
N ALA A 35 -10.04 6.66 -3.15
CA ALA A 35 -11.05 6.57 -4.20
C ALA A 35 -12.45 6.36 -3.60
N LEU A 36 -12.59 5.42 -2.65
CA LEU A 36 -13.84 5.17 -1.93
C LEU A 36 -14.32 6.38 -1.13
N PHE A 37 -13.41 7.15 -0.53
CA PHE A 37 -13.73 8.40 0.16
C PHE A 37 -14.34 9.43 -0.80
N PHE A 38 -13.74 9.62 -1.98
CA PHE A 38 -14.30 10.51 -3.00
C PHE A 38 -15.64 10.03 -3.56
N VAL A 39 -15.80 8.72 -3.75
CA VAL A 39 -17.09 8.10 -4.12
C VAL A 39 -18.15 8.36 -3.06
N ALA A 40 -17.81 8.20 -1.77
CA ALA A 40 -18.72 8.47 -0.67
C ALA A 40 -19.12 9.96 -0.60
N LEU A 41 -18.15 10.88 -0.77
CA LEU A 41 -18.43 12.31 -0.87
C LEU A 41 -19.26 12.69 -2.10
N GLY A 42 -19.17 11.90 -3.17
CA GLY A 42 -19.97 12.01 -4.39
C GLY A 42 -21.35 11.36 -4.30
N GLY A 43 -21.80 10.95 -3.11
CA GLY A 43 -23.10 10.29 -2.94
C GLY A 43 -23.17 8.91 -3.59
N PHE A 44 -22.04 8.19 -3.65
CA PHE A 44 -21.92 6.87 -4.29
C PHE A 44 -22.27 6.85 -5.78
N SER A 45 -22.04 7.96 -6.48
CA SER A 45 -22.28 8.10 -7.92
C SER A 45 -20.98 8.43 -8.68
N LEU A 46 -20.92 8.03 -9.96
CA LEU A 46 -19.80 8.38 -10.83
C LEU A 46 -19.75 9.89 -11.10
N ASP A 47 -20.89 10.52 -11.33
CA ASP A 47 -20.97 11.97 -11.54
C ASP A 47 -20.51 12.75 -10.30
N GLY A 48 -20.92 12.30 -9.11
CA GLY A 48 -20.45 12.88 -7.86
C GLY A 48 -18.96 12.68 -7.63
N LEU A 49 -18.41 11.50 -7.94
CA LEU A 49 -16.96 11.26 -7.90
C LEU A 49 -16.23 12.26 -8.82
N MET A 50 -16.66 12.38 -10.09
CA MET A 50 -16.06 13.30 -11.05
C MET A 50 -16.16 14.76 -10.59
N HIS A 51 -17.29 15.14 -9.97
CA HIS A 51 -17.47 16.47 -9.40
C HIS A 51 -16.48 16.74 -8.25
N GLN A 52 -16.28 15.78 -7.33
CA GLN A 52 -15.32 15.94 -6.23
C GLN A 52 -13.86 15.99 -6.74
N LEU A 53 -13.52 15.17 -7.74
CA LEU A 53 -12.19 15.22 -8.37
C LEU A 53 -11.94 16.55 -9.07
N ASN A 54 -12.93 17.08 -9.78
CA ASN A 54 -12.85 18.40 -10.41
C ASN A 54 -12.65 19.51 -9.36
N ASN A 55 -13.41 19.45 -8.26
CA ASN A 55 -13.30 20.42 -7.15
C ASN A 55 -11.91 20.40 -6.52
N LEU A 56 -11.34 19.22 -6.26
CA LEU A 56 -9.97 19.10 -5.75
C LEU A 56 -8.95 19.66 -6.75
N THR A 57 -9.03 19.23 -8.00
CA THR A 57 -8.05 19.57 -9.04
C THR A 57 -8.05 21.07 -9.32
N ALA A 58 -9.23 21.68 -9.47
CA ALA A 58 -9.36 23.12 -9.68
C ALA A 58 -8.72 23.93 -8.53
N ARG A 59 -8.95 23.50 -7.28
CA ARG A 59 -8.35 24.15 -6.10
C ARG A 59 -6.83 23.98 -6.02
N TYR A 60 -6.31 22.83 -6.43
CA TYR A 60 -4.87 22.57 -6.44
C TYR A 60 -4.15 23.36 -7.53
N VAL A 61 -4.70 23.41 -8.75
CA VAL A 61 -4.11 24.13 -9.88
C VAL A 61 -4.12 25.64 -9.66
N ALA A 62 -5.17 26.18 -9.04
CA ALA A 62 -5.25 27.61 -8.71
C ALA A 62 -4.47 28.01 -7.45
N ALA A 63 -3.81 27.07 -6.77
CA ALA A 63 -3.11 27.35 -5.52
C ALA A 63 -1.74 28.01 -5.74
N SER A 64 -1.37 28.93 -4.83
CA SER A 64 0.00 29.45 -4.75
C SER A 64 1.00 28.34 -4.35
N PRO A 65 2.31 28.53 -4.59
CA PRO A 65 3.33 27.53 -4.25
C PRO A 65 3.27 27.05 -2.78
N ASP A 66 3.10 27.96 -1.82
CA ASP A 66 3.00 27.61 -0.39
C ASP A 66 1.76 26.77 -0.08
N ARG A 67 0.64 27.05 -0.75
CA ARG A 67 -0.59 26.27 -0.62
C ARG A 67 -0.42 24.89 -1.25
N ILE A 68 0.28 24.78 -2.39
CA ILE A 68 0.61 23.48 -3.01
C ILE A 68 1.47 22.63 -2.06
N ALA A 69 2.47 23.21 -1.39
CA ALA A 69 3.26 22.50 -0.39
C ALA A 69 2.38 21.98 0.75
N SER A 70 1.43 22.80 1.22
CA SER A 70 0.46 22.40 2.24
C SER A 70 -0.45 21.26 1.76
N PHE A 71 -0.94 21.31 0.51
CA PHE A 71 -1.72 20.21 -0.09
C PHE A 71 -0.93 18.89 -0.06
N LYS A 72 0.34 18.92 -0.48
CA LYS A 72 1.22 17.74 -0.46
C LYS A 72 1.44 17.20 0.94
N ASN A 73 1.66 18.08 1.93
CA ASN A 73 1.85 17.68 3.32
C ASN A 73 0.61 17.01 3.89
N ILE A 74 -0.58 17.56 3.65
CA ILE A 74 -1.86 16.97 4.09
C ILE A 74 -2.06 15.60 3.41
N PHE A 75 -1.79 15.52 2.10
CA PHE A 75 -1.92 14.28 1.35
C PHE A 75 -0.99 13.18 1.87
N ILE A 76 0.29 13.51 2.14
CA ILE A 76 1.28 12.59 2.72
C ILE A 76 0.85 12.17 4.12
N ALA A 77 0.43 13.11 4.99
CA ALA A 77 -0.02 12.79 6.33
C ALA A 77 -1.23 11.84 6.32
N ALA A 78 -2.22 12.10 5.45
CA ALA A 78 -3.37 11.21 5.27
C ALA A 78 -2.93 9.82 4.77
N HIS A 79 -2.01 9.74 3.81
CA HIS A 79 -1.46 8.46 3.33
C HIS A 79 -0.81 7.66 4.47
N LEU A 80 0.05 8.31 5.27
CA LEU A 80 0.76 7.67 6.36
C LEU A 80 -0.19 7.19 7.45
N LEU A 81 -1.21 7.98 7.81
CA LEU A 81 -2.21 7.58 8.80
C LEU A 81 -3.01 6.35 8.35
N ILE A 82 -3.50 6.35 7.11
CA ILE A 82 -4.25 5.22 6.56
C ILE A 82 -3.33 4.00 6.41
N ALA A 83 -2.11 4.17 5.90
CA ALA A 83 -1.13 3.08 5.78
C ALA A 83 -0.83 2.47 7.15
N ALA A 84 -0.57 3.28 8.17
CA ALA A 84 -0.34 2.80 9.54
C ALA A 84 -1.53 2.02 10.07
N GLY A 85 -2.76 2.52 9.89
CA GLY A 85 -3.98 1.80 10.24
C GLY A 85 -4.09 0.44 9.54
N LEU A 86 -3.86 0.40 8.23
CA LEU A 86 -3.87 -0.84 7.45
C LEU A 86 -2.78 -1.82 7.88
N ILE A 87 -1.57 -1.34 8.20
CA ILE A 87 -0.47 -2.17 8.69
C ILE A 87 -0.85 -2.79 10.04
N VAL A 88 -1.41 -2.03 10.96
CA VAL A 88 -1.88 -2.52 12.27
C VAL A 88 -2.98 -3.57 12.10
N LEU A 89 -3.94 -3.32 11.21
CA LEU A 89 -5.05 -4.23 10.92
C LEU A 89 -4.60 -5.53 10.22
N ARG A 90 -3.48 -5.49 9.49
CA ARG A 90 -2.95 -6.62 8.72
C ARG A 90 -1.67 -7.18 9.31
N ARG A 91 -1.34 -6.85 10.56
CA ARG A 91 -0.03 -7.13 11.17
C ARG A 91 0.31 -8.62 11.18
N GLU A 92 -0.70 -9.48 11.29
CA GLU A 92 -0.59 -10.93 11.25
C GLU A 92 -0.10 -11.47 9.89
N LYS A 93 -0.21 -10.66 8.84
CA LYS A 93 0.24 -11.01 7.48
C LYS A 93 1.60 -10.41 7.12
N ILE A 94 2.28 -9.70 8.03
CA ILE A 94 3.59 -9.08 7.75
C ILE A 94 4.68 -10.14 7.60
N VAL A 95 4.68 -11.13 8.49
CA VAL A 95 5.69 -12.20 8.50
C VAL A 95 5.19 -13.36 7.62
N PRO A 96 5.98 -13.80 6.62
CA PRO A 96 5.62 -14.97 5.83
C PRO A 96 5.66 -16.24 6.67
N ALA A 97 4.79 -17.20 6.35
CA ALA A 97 4.90 -18.55 6.91
C ALA A 97 6.25 -19.17 6.53
N ALA A 98 6.82 -19.98 7.43
CA ALA A 98 8.05 -20.71 7.14
C ALA A 98 7.82 -21.63 5.92
N LEU A 99 8.77 -21.63 4.98
CA LEU A 99 8.74 -22.59 3.88
C LEU A 99 8.89 -24.00 4.48
N PRO A 100 8.09 -25.00 4.03
CA PRO A 100 8.32 -26.37 4.43
C PRO A 100 9.76 -26.75 4.06
N GLU A 101 10.49 -27.37 5.00
CA GLU A 101 11.78 -27.97 4.67
C GLU A 101 11.55 -28.95 3.53
N GLY A 102 12.20 -28.69 2.39
CA GLY A 102 12.08 -29.55 1.22
C GLY A 102 12.50 -30.95 1.64
N LYS A 103 11.56 -31.90 1.57
CA LYS A 103 11.83 -33.32 1.77
C LYS A 103 13.06 -33.67 0.94
N ALA A 104 14.13 -34.10 1.58
CA ALA A 104 15.28 -34.66 0.87
C ALA A 104 14.74 -35.80 0.01
N ASP A 105 14.80 -35.61 -1.30
CA ASP A 105 14.46 -36.66 -2.25
C ASP A 105 15.55 -37.73 -2.12
N HIS A 106 15.24 -38.79 -1.37
CA HIS A 106 16.03 -40.00 -1.34
C HIS A 106 15.53 -40.91 -2.45
N GLY A 107 16.15 -40.76 -3.62
CA GLY A 107 16.10 -41.69 -4.75
C GLY A 107 17.51 -42.00 -5.21
#